data_AF-A0A2S3WKM6-F1
#
_entry.id   AF-A0A2S3WKM6-F1
#
_cell.length_a   1.000
_cell.length_b   1.000
_cell.length_c   1.000
_cell.angle_alpha   90.00
_cell.angle_beta   90.00
_cell.angle_gamma   90.00
#
_symmetry.space_group_name_H-M   'P 1'
#
loop_
_entity.id
_entity.type
_entity.pdbx_description
1 polymer ?
#
loop_
_entity_poly.entity_id
_entity_poly.type
_entity_poly.pdbx_seq_one_letter_code
_entity_poly.pdbx_strand_id
1 'polypeptide(L)'
;MLAEIEPIVPRIELVALVEPHYPKVGGRKSYSLESMPRIHLLQNGFSLRAPAMEEALHEITLMGRLARLTLSAPIPEDITIMNFRDLLKGISSRQVPGHQAKAQVYAKVKQP
;
A
#
# COMPACT_ATOMS: atom_id res chain seq x y z
N MET A 1 -5.53 -18.95 -9.63
CA MET A 1 -6.12 -17.62 -9.37
C MET A 1 -5.39 -16.80 -8.30
N LEU A 2 -5.44 -17.11 -6.99
CA LEU A 2 -4.68 -16.33 -5.97
C LEU A 2 -3.15 -16.47 -6.12
N ALA A 3 -2.67 -17.70 -6.31
CA ALA A 3 -1.25 -18.01 -6.48
C ALA A 3 -0.61 -17.41 -7.75
N GLU A 4 -1.43 -17.02 -8.73
CA GLU A 4 -0.97 -16.38 -9.97
C GLU A 4 -0.86 -14.85 -9.83
N ILE A 5 -1.64 -14.25 -8.92
CA ILE A 5 -1.67 -12.79 -8.70
C ILE A 5 -0.72 -12.38 -7.57
N GLU A 6 -0.47 -13.27 -6.60
CA GLU A 6 0.44 -13.02 -5.47
C GLU A 6 1.89 -12.64 -5.86
N PRO A 7 2.50 -13.17 -6.94
CA PRO A 7 3.86 -12.81 -7.35
C PRO A 7 3.98 -11.44 -8.04
N ILE A 8 2.88 -10.87 -8.54
CA ILE A 8 2.89 -9.66 -9.40
C ILE A 8 2.98 -8.38 -8.56
N VAL A 9 2.70 -8.48 -7.27
CA VAL A 9 2.77 -7.40 -6.30
C VAL A 9 4.25 -7.17 -5.94
N PRO A 10 4.87 -6.00 -6.26
CA PRO A 10 6.26 -5.70 -5.91
C PRO A 10 6.39 -5.50 -4.40
N ARG A 11 6.44 -6.64 -3.71
CA ARG A 11 6.12 -6.76 -2.29
C ARG A 11 7.37 -6.62 -1.42
N ILE A 12 8.46 -7.24 -1.84
CA ILE A 12 9.70 -7.28 -1.06
C ILE A 12 10.29 -5.88 -0.94
N GLU A 13 10.37 -5.16 -2.07
CA GLU A 13 10.90 -3.80 -2.10
C GLU A 13 10.03 -2.83 -1.29
N LEU A 14 8.70 -2.91 -1.42
CA LEU A 14 7.79 -2.03 -0.68
C LEU A 14 7.83 -2.33 0.83
N VAL A 15 7.91 -3.60 1.24
CA VAL A 15 8.06 -3.98 2.65
C VAL A 15 9.40 -3.47 3.20
N ALA A 16 10.51 -3.69 2.49
CA ALA A 16 11.83 -3.22 2.92
C ALA A 16 11.92 -1.69 3.01
N LEU A 17 11.21 -0.98 2.13
CA LEU A 17 11.13 0.48 2.14
C LEU A 17 10.32 1.01 3.34
N VAL A 18 9.26 0.30 3.73
CA VAL A 18 8.33 0.73 4.79
C VAL A 18 8.82 0.30 6.18
N GLU A 19 9.49 -0.85 6.29
CA GLU A 19 9.93 -1.44 7.56
C GLU A 19 10.66 -0.48 8.52
N PRO A 20 11.59 0.38 8.07
CA PRO A 20 12.32 1.29 8.96
C PRO A 20 11.44 2.40 9.57
N HIS A 21 10.31 2.70 8.92
CA HIS A 21 9.41 3.78 9.27
C HIS A 21 8.08 3.30 9.86
N TYR A 22 7.81 2.00 9.79
CA TYR A 22 6.58 1.43 10.28
C TYR A 22 6.58 1.38 11.82
N PRO A 23 5.52 1.86 12.50
CA PRO A 23 5.49 1.95 13.95
C PRO A 23 5.54 0.54 14.59
N LYS A 24 6.66 0.24 15.25
CA LYS A 24 6.94 -1.06 15.90
C LYS A 24 6.37 -1.17 17.31
N VAL A 25 6.06 -0.06 17.97
CA VAL A 25 5.61 -0.02 19.37
C VAL A 25 4.53 1.06 19.53
N GLY A 26 3.30 0.64 19.82
CA GLY A 26 2.16 1.53 20.07
C GLY A 26 0.87 0.72 20.30
N GLY A 27 0.21 0.94 21.44
CA GLY A 27 -0.77 0.02 22.07
C GLY A 27 -2.07 -0.31 21.31
N ARG A 28 -2.29 0.20 20.09
CA ARG A 28 -3.34 -0.29 19.20
C ARG A 28 -2.68 -1.06 18.08
N LYS A 29 -2.70 -2.40 18.20
CA LYS A 29 -2.24 -3.43 17.24
C LYS A 29 -1.85 -2.82 15.89
N SER A 30 -0.57 -2.51 15.69
CA SER A 30 -0.06 -2.14 14.38
C SER A 30 -0.44 -3.28 13.42
N TYR A 31 -1.23 -2.99 12.39
CA TYR A 31 -1.55 -3.98 11.35
C TYR A 31 -0.24 -4.56 10.82
N SER A 32 -0.24 -5.85 10.46
CA SER A 32 1.00 -6.51 10.06
C SER A 32 1.71 -5.72 8.96
N LEU A 33 3.04 -5.67 9.01
CA LEU A 33 3.88 -5.06 7.95
C LEU A 33 3.64 -5.72 6.58
N GLU A 34 3.00 -6.89 6.58
CA GLU A 34 2.57 -7.59 5.38
C GLU A 34 1.23 -7.11 4.80
N SER A 35 0.32 -6.56 5.61
CA SER A 35 -1.07 -6.28 5.23
C SER A 35 -1.22 -4.87 4.64
N MET A 36 -0.71 -3.84 5.30
CA MET A 36 -0.90 -2.45 4.86
C MET A 36 -0.29 -2.15 3.47
N PRO A 37 0.92 -2.63 3.12
CA PRO A 37 1.43 -2.50 1.75
C PRO A 37 0.54 -3.15 0.69
N ARG A 38 -0.09 -4.30 1.00
CA ARG A 38 -1.00 -4.99 0.08
C ARG A 38 -2.30 -4.24 -0.10
N ILE A 39 -2.88 -3.73 0.99
CA ILE A 39 -4.08 -2.91 0.96
C ILE A 39 -3.84 -1.67 0.10
N HIS A 40 -2.68 -1.03 0.21
CA HIS A 40 -2.33 0.10 -0.64
C HIS A 40 -2.22 -0.27 -2.13
N LEU A 41 -1.61 -1.43 -2.45
CA LEU A 41 -1.50 -1.88 -3.84
C LEU A 41 -2.86 -2.27 -4.44
N LEU A 42 -3.73 -2.91 -3.67
CA LEU A 42 -5.11 -3.19 -4.06
C LEU A 42 -5.89 -1.88 -4.27
N GLN A 43 -5.77 -0.94 -3.32
CA GLN A 43 -6.40 0.38 -3.42
C GLN A 43 -6.00 1.10 -4.72
N ASN A 44 -4.70 1.13 -5.04
CA ASN A 44 -4.20 1.76 -6.26
C ASN A 44 -4.63 0.99 -7.53
N GLY A 45 -4.56 -0.34 -7.50
CA GLY A 45 -4.90 -1.19 -8.66
C GLY A 45 -6.37 -1.08 -9.06
N PHE A 46 -7.26 -0.95 -8.08
CA PHE A 46 -8.69 -0.76 -8.31
C PHE A 46 -9.13 0.73 -8.31
N SER A 47 -8.19 1.67 -8.19
CA SER A 47 -8.46 3.12 -8.12
C SER A 47 -9.46 3.51 -7.01
N LEU A 48 -9.39 2.83 -5.87
CA LEU A 48 -10.30 3.04 -4.73
C LEU A 48 -9.82 4.18 -3.83
N ARG A 49 -10.77 4.88 -3.21
CA ARG A 49 -10.49 5.80 -2.08
C ARG A 49 -10.42 5.00 -0.77
N ALA A 50 -9.94 5.63 0.31
CA ALA A 50 -9.82 4.94 1.61
C ALA A 50 -11.16 4.38 2.12
N PRO A 51 -12.29 5.12 2.08
CA PRO A 51 -13.59 4.56 2.49
C PRO A 51 -14.02 3.38 1.63
N ALA A 52 -13.91 3.50 0.30
CA ALA A 52 -14.27 2.42 -0.62
C ALA A 52 -13.37 1.17 -0.47
N MET A 53 -12.12 1.35 -0.05
CA MET A 53 -11.22 0.23 0.23
C MET A 53 -11.58 -0.46 1.55
N GLU A 54 -11.95 0.30 2.59
CA GLU A 54 -12.47 -0.25 3.85
C GLU A 54 -13.75 -1.08 3.59
N GLU A 55 -14.72 -0.51 2.87
CA GLU A 55 -15.95 -1.20 2.47
C GLU A 55 -15.63 -2.49 1.70
N ALA A 56 -14.71 -2.43 0.73
CA ALA A 56 -14.31 -3.60 -0.04
C ALA A 56 -13.65 -4.69 0.83
N LEU A 57 -12.88 -4.33 1.86
CA LEU A 57 -12.30 -5.28 2.81
C LEU A 57 -13.37 -5.92 3.72
N HIS A 58 -14.44 -5.19 4.03
CA HIS A 58 -15.58 -5.67 4.79
C HIS A 58 -16.49 -6.59 3.99
N GLU A 59 -16.82 -6.21 2.75
CA GLU A 59 -17.86 -6.88 1.97
C GLU A 59 -17.30 -7.98 1.04
N ILE A 60 -16.07 -7.82 0.56
CA ILE A 60 -15.48 -8.72 -0.43
C ILE A 60 -14.42 -9.58 0.25
N THR A 61 -14.78 -10.82 0.60
CA THR A 61 -13.87 -11.79 1.25
C THR A 61 -12.55 -11.96 0.49
N LEU A 62 -12.57 -11.87 -0.85
CA LEU A 62 -11.35 -11.95 -1.67
C LEU A 62 -10.38 -10.80 -1.40
N MET A 63 -10.87 -9.57 -1.15
CA MET A 63 -10.02 -8.41 -0.84
C MET A 63 -9.29 -8.62 0.49
N GLY A 64 -9.98 -9.08 1.52
CA GLY A 64 -9.37 -9.43 2.81
C GLY A 64 -8.30 -10.53 2.67
N ARG A 65 -8.58 -11.57 1.88
CA ARG A 65 -7.61 -12.66 1.60
C ARG A 65 -6.38 -12.16 0.84
N LEU A 66 -6.57 -11.35 -0.21
CA LEU A 66 -5.48 -10.74 -0.97
C LEU A 66 -4.63 -9.80 -0.10
N ALA A 67 -5.24 -9.11 0.85
CA ALA A 67 -4.56 -8.27 1.85
C ALA A 67 -3.89 -9.06 2.99
N ARG A 68 -4.01 -10.40 3.01
CA ARG A 68 -3.60 -11.27 4.12
C ARG A 68 -4.17 -10.85 5.48
N LEU A 69 -5.39 -10.35 5.49
CA LEU A 69 -6.13 -10.19 6.74
C LEU A 69 -6.63 -11.58 7.17
N THR A 70 -6.32 -11.98 8.39
CA THR A 70 -6.94 -13.17 8.99
C THR A 70 -8.39 -12.86 9.31
N LEU A 71 -9.29 -13.85 9.24
CA LEU A 71 -10.72 -13.68 9.54
C LEU A 71 -11.00 -13.10 10.95
N SER A 72 -10.07 -13.26 11.88
CA SER A 72 -10.14 -12.75 13.25
C SER A 72 -9.39 -11.44 13.48
N ALA A 73 -8.68 -10.92 12.46
CA ALA A 73 -8.02 -9.63 12.58
C ALA A 73 -9.04 -8.51 12.36
N PRO A 74 -8.92 -7.37 13.08
CA PRO A 74 -9.70 -6.19 12.74
C PRO A 74 -9.42 -5.80 11.28
N ILE A 75 -10.41 -5.21 10.60
CA ILE A 75 -10.21 -4.59 9.29
C ILE A 75 -9.71 -3.16 9.52
N PRO A 76 -8.76 -2.65 8.72
CA PRO A 76 -8.35 -1.24 8.79
C PRO A 76 -9.48 -0.29 8.40
N GLU A 77 -9.79 0.65 9.28
CA GLU A 77 -10.65 1.79 8.99
C GLU A 77 -10.01 2.73 7.95
N ASP A 78 -10.82 3.54 7.27
CA ASP A 78 -10.42 4.49 6.23
C ASP A 78 -9.29 5.43 6.68
N ILE A 79 -9.35 5.92 7.93
CA ILE A 79 -8.31 6.76 8.53
C ILE A 79 -6.99 5.99 8.62
N THR A 80 -7.02 4.70 8.94
CA THR A 80 -5.80 3.87 9.00
C THR A 80 -5.19 3.71 7.61
N ILE A 81 -6.02 3.47 6.60
CA ILE A 81 -5.59 3.36 5.20
C ILE A 81 -5.02 4.71 4.71
N MET A 82 -5.66 5.82 5.07
CA MET A 82 -5.20 7.18 4.76
C MET A 82 -3.83 7.48 5.40
N ASN A 83 -3.67 7.20 6.69
CA ASN A 83 -2.42 7.43 7.43
C ASN A 83 -1.24 6.66 6.81
N PHE A 84 -1.48 5.44 6.33
CA PHE A 84 -0.46 4.66 5.64
C PHE A 84 -0.05 5.29 4.31
N ARG A 85 -0.99 5.84 3.54
CA ARG A 85 -0.67 6.57 2.31
C ARG A 85 0.19 7.81 2.61
N ASP A 86 -0.12 8.53 3.69
CA ASP A 86 0.64 9.71 4.06
C ASP A 86 2.04 9.36 4.60
N LEU A 87 2.18 8.21 5.28
CA LEU A 87 3.49 7.61 5.59
C LEU A 87 4.30 7.37 4.31
N LEU A 88 3.72 6.72 3.29
CA LEU A 88 4.41 6.46 2.02
C LEU A 88 4.82 7.75 1.29
N LYS A 89 3.98 8.79 1.31
CA LYS A 89 4.36 10.12 0.77
C LYS A 89 5.55 10.70 1.53
N GLY A 90 5.57 10.58 2.86
CA GLY A 90 6.68 11.02 3.70
C GLY A 90 7.98 10.24 3.43
N ILE A 91 7.90 8.94 3.12
CA ILE A 91 9.05 8.14 2.73
C ILE A 91 9.57 8.59 1.35
N SER A 92 8.66 8.73 0.37
CA SER A 92 9.01 9.18 -0.97
C SER A 92 9.69 10.55 -0.93
N SER A 93 9.14 11.53 -0.20
CA SER A 93 9.74 12.87 -0.11
C SER A 93 11.12 12.89 0.55
N ARG A 94 11.41 11.95 1.46
CA ARG A 94 12.73 11.80 2.10
C ARG A 94 13.77 11.09 1.23
N GLN A 95 13.33 10.23 0.31
CA GLN A 95 14.20 9.47 -0.58
C GLN A 95 14.57 10.23 -1.88
N VAL A 96 13.93 11.37 -2.17
CA VAL A 96 14.26 12.21 -3.34
C VAL A 96 14.76 13.60 -2.94
N PRO A 97 16.09 13.80 -2.78
CA PRO A 97 16.68 15.11 -2.97
C PRO A 97 16.79 15.36 -4.49
N GLY A 98 15.76 15.95 -5.10
CA GLY A 98 15.80 16.35 -6.51
C GLY A 98 14.71 15.72 -7.38
N HIS A 99 13.48 16.23 -7.24
CA HIS A 99 12.35 15.91 -8.13
C HIS A 99 12.50 16.48 -9.57
N GLN A 100 13.68 16.96 -9.99
CA GLN A 100 13.87 17.53 -11.34
C GLN A 100 14.27 16.51 -12.42
N ALA A 101 14.69 15.28 -12.08
CA ALA A 101 15.22 14.35 -13.09
C ALA A 101 14.17 13.43 -13.76
N LYS A 102 13.02 13.17 -13.13
CA LYS A 102 12.03 12.19 -13.68
C LYS A 102 11.08 12.76 -14.74
N ALA A 103 10.90 14.09 -14.79
CA ALA A 103 10.12 14.73 -15.86
C ALA A 103 10.81 14.67 -17.24
N GLN A 104 12.14 14.55 -17.28
CA GLN A 104 12.92 14.50 -18.53
C GLN A 104 12.95 13.12 -19.20
N VAL A 105 12.72 12.04 -18.44
CA VAL A 105 12.68 10.68 -19.00
C VAL A 105 11.34 10.42 -19.70
N TYR A 106 10.23 10.89 -19.14
CA TYR A 106 8.91 10.76 -19.80
C TYR A 106 8.73 11.71 -21.01
N ALA A 107 9.48 12.82 -21.08
CA ALA A 107 9.44 13.74 -22.22
C ALA A 107 10.22 13.23 -23.46
N LYS A 108 11.16 12.30 -23.30
CA LYS A 108 11.97 11.75 -24.43
C LYS A 108 11.39 10.52 -25.10
N VAL A 109 10.37 9.87 -24.53
CA VAL A 109 9.78 8.63 -25.08
C VAL A 109 8.49 8.91 -25.89
N LYS A 110 8.08 10.18 -26.01
CA LYS A 110 6.85 10.55 -26.72
C LYS A 110 7.02 11.73 -27.68
N GLN A 111 8.01 11.66 -28.55
CA GLN A 111 7.97 12.37 -29.83
C GLN A 111 8.32 11.37 -30.95
N PRO A 112 7.54 11.31 -32.04
CA PRO A 112 7.96 10.61 -33.26
C PRO A 112 9.16 11.31 -33.91
#